data_AF-A0A525C9J4-F1
#
_entry.id   AF-A0A525C9J4-F1
#
_cell.length_a   1.000
_cell.length_b   1.000
_cell.length_c   1.000
_cell.angle_alpha   90.00
_cell.angle_beta   90.00
_cell.angle_gamma   90.00
#
_symmetry.space_group_name_H-M   'P 1'
#
loop_
_entity.id
_entity.type
_entity.pdbx_description
1 polymer ?
#
loop_
_entity_poly.entity_id
_entity_poly.type
_entity_poly.pdbx_seq_one_letter_code
_entity_poly.pdbx_strand_id
1 'polypeptide(L)'
;MADEIKIKIGTKIEPEEAKSLDPAKRGQTAPVPQDVEDVQGQEYWTQQAIGCPWCGATNWLWVSDTYYYWYTCWNCGNPFRA
;
A
#
# COMPACT_ATOMS: atom_id res chain seq x y z
N MET A 1 -13.15 -10.96 21.33
CA MET A 1 -13.97 -10.55 20.16
C MET A 1 -12.97 -10.00 19.16
N ALA A 2 -12.83 -10.61 17.99
CA ALA A 2 -11.88 -10.12 16.99
C ALA A 2 -12.50 -8.91 16.31
N ASP A 3 -11.87 -7.74 16.44
CA ASP A 3 -12.23 -6.56 15.67
C ASP A 3 -12.16 -6.89 14.18
N GLU A 4 -13.27 -6.71 13.47
CA GLU A 4 -13.39 -6.99 12.05
C GLU A 4 -12.54 -5.97 11.27
N ILE A 5 -11.33 -6.35 10.85
CA ILE A 5 -10.49 -5.52 10.00
C ILE A 5 -11.11 -5.51 8.60
N LYS A 6 -11.81 -4.43 8.24
CA LYS A 6 -12.32 -4.20 6.89
C LYS A 6 -11.16 -3.83 5.96
N ILE A 7 -10.65 -4.82 5.24
CA ILE A 7 -9.60 -4.63 4.23
C ILE A 7 -10.23 -4.07 2.95
N LYS A 8 -9.80 -2.88 2.53
CA LYS A 8 -10.19 -2.32 1.22
C LYS A 8 -9.38 -3.02 0.13
N ILE A 9 -9.99 -3.28 -1.03
CA ILE A 9 -9.28 -3.81 -2.19
C ILE A 9 -8.76 -2.63 -3.01
N GLY A 10 -7.48 -2.64 -3.35
CA GLY A 10 -6.87 -1.59 -4.18
C GLY A 10 -7.34 -1.64 -5.64
N THR A 11 -6.90 -0.67 -6.44
CA THR A 11 -7.21 -0.61 -7.88
C THR A 11 -6.05 -1.13 -8.71
N LYS A 12 -6.34 -1.97 -9.71
CA LYS A 12 -5.31 -2.47 -10.64
C LYS A 12 -4.70 -1.31 -11.41
N ILE A 13 -3.37 -1.33 -11.58
CA ILE A 13 -2.69 -0.50 -12.55
C ILE A 13 -2.25 -1.41 -13.68
N GLU A 14 -2.80 -1.21 -14.87
CA GLU A 14 -2.50 -2.05 -16.02
C GLU A 14 -1.02 -1.91 -16.44
N PRO A 15 -0.41 -2.93 -17.07
CA PRO A 15 1.02 -2.93 -17.40
C PRO A 15 1.46 -1.77 -18.30
N GLU A 16 0.56 -1.23 -19.11
CA GLU A 16 0.84 -0.07 -19.97
C GLU A 16 0.89 1.23 -19.16
N GLU A 17 -0.02 1.39 -18.21
CA GLU A 17 -0.05 2.52 -17.28
C GLU A 17 1.11 2.44 -16.29
N ALA A 18 1.54 1.24 -15.91
CA ALA A 18 2.69 1.03 -15.02
C ALA A 18 4.00 1.63 -15.56
N LYS A 19 4.16 1.72 -16.90
CA LYS A 19 5.37 2.26 -17.53
C LYS A 19 5.51 3.78 -17.41
N SER A 20 4.41 4.49 -17.22
CA SER A 20 4.40 5.95 -17.06
C SER A 20 4.44 6.39 -15.59
N LEU A 21 4.42 5.43 -14.66
CA LEU A 21 4.48 5.73 -13.23
C LEU A 21 5.87 6.19 -12.83
N ASP A 22 5.92 7.28 -12.07
CA ASP A 22 7.15 7.79 -11.48
C ASP A 22 7.64 6.85 -10.36
N PRO A 23 8.83 6.24 -10.48
CA PRO A 23 9.40 5.38 -9.44
C PRO A 23 9.64 6.10 -8.11
N ALA A 24 9.84 7.43 -8.13
CA ALA A 24 10.06 8.23 -6.93
C ALA A 24 8.78 8.38 -6.07
N LYS A 25 7.62 8.17 -6.69
CA LYS A 25 6.29 8.27 -6.04
C LYS A 25 5.71 6.90 -5.69
N ARG A 26 6.57 5.88 -5.64
CA ARG A 26 6.23 4.50 -5.32
C ARG A 26 6.27 4.26 -3.81
N GLY A 27 5.16 3.84 -3.24
CA GLY A 27 5.10 3.31 -1.89
C GLY A 27 5.52 1.85 -1.82
N GLN A 28 6.15 1.45 -0.71
CA GLN A 28 6.44 0.05 -0.41
C GLN A 28 5.31 -0.56 0.42
N THR A 29 5.10 -1.86 0.23
CA THR A 29 4.15 -2.66 1.01
C THR A 29 4.88 -3.70 1.83
N ALA A 30 4.25 -4.12 2.93
CA ALA A 30 4.76 -5.15 3.82
C ALA A 30 3.71 -6.25 4.08
N PRO A 31 4.14 -7.48 4.40
CA PRO A 31 3.26 -8.59 4.78
C PRO A 31 2.62 -8.41 6.17
N VAL A 32 3.23 -7.59 7.03
CA VAL A 32 2.81 -7.34 8.41
C VAL A 32 2.78 -5.84 8.69
N PRO A 33 2.02 -5.37 9.69
CA PRO A 33 2.10 -4.00 10.16
C PRO A 33 3.56 -3.66 10.45
N GLN A 34 4.05 -2.54 9.94
CA GLN A 34 5.40 -2.11 10.25
C GLN A 34 5.39 -1.43 11.61
N ASP A 35 6.07 -2.04 12.58
CA ASP A 35 6.36 -1.43 13.87
C ASP A 35 7.15 -0.15 13.65
N VAL A 36 6.68 0.93 14.25
CA VAL A 36 7.40 2.18 14.31
C VAL A 36 7.48 2.56 15.78
N GLU A 37 8.71 2.66 16.30
CA GLU A 37 8.94 3.43 17.52
C GLU A 37 8.44 4.84 17.23
N ASP A 38 7.56 5.41 18.06
CA ASP A 38 6.92 6.71 17.84
C ASP A 38 7.96 7.81 17.52
N VAL A 39 8.19 8.07 16.24
CA VAL A 39 9.06 9.17 15.80
C VAL A 39 8.17 10.39 15.55
N GLN A 40 8.49 11.51 16.21
CA GLN A 40 7.77 12.77 16.05
C GLN A 40 7.58 13.13 14.57
N GLY A 41 6.32 13.35 14.15
CA GLY A 41 5.94 13.67 12.76
C GLY A 41 5.20 12.56 12.01
N GLN A 42 5.08 11.35 12.58
CA GLN A 42 4.29 10.25 12.00
C GLN A 42 2.77 10.42 12.07
N GLU A 43 2.26 11.39 12.83
CA GLU A 43 0.83 11.70 12.95
C GLU A 43 0.14 11.99 11.60
N TYR A 44 0.92 12.29 10.55
CA TYR A 44 0.42 12.54 9.19
C TYR A 44 0.23 11.28 8.33
N TRP A 45 0.68 10.11 8.78
CA TRP A 45 0.70 8.89 7.98
C TRP A 45 -0.13 7.82 8.67
N THR A 46 -1.18 7.35 8.01
CA THR A 46 -1.98 6.22 8.53
C THR A 46 -1.55 4.95 7.82
N GLN A 47 -1.09 3.96 8.58
CA GLN A 47 -0.86 2.63 8.04
C GLN A 47 -2.22 1.96 7.79
N GLN A 48 -2.44 1.48 6.56
CA GLN A 48 -3.67 0.80 6.17
C GLN A 48 -3.37 -0.61 5.64
N ALA A 49 -4.30 -1.52 5.90
CA ALA A 49 -4.32 -2.85 5.31
C ALA A 49 -5.14 -2.83 4.01
N ILE A 50 -4.49 -3.13 2.89
CA ILE A 50 -5.09 -3.09 1.55
C ILE A 50 -4.87 -4.41 0.83
N GLY A 51 -5.95 -4.99 0.30
CA GLY A 51 -5.92 -6.18 -0.51
C GLY A 51 -5.37 -5.89 -1.90
N CYS A 52 -4.38 -6.66 -2.34
CA CYS A 52 -3.87 -6.59 -3.69
C CYS A 52 -4.97 -7.04 -4.67
N PRO A 53 -5.33 -6.24 -5.67
CA PRO A 53 -6.36 -6.62 -6.64
C PRO A 53 -5.90 -7.70 -7.63
N TRP A 54 -4.61 -8.05 -7.65
CA TRP A 54 -4.04 -9.06 -8.54
C TRP A 54 -4.07 -10.45 -7.93
N CYS A 55 -3.55 -10.60 -6.71
CA CYS A 55 -3.38 -11.90 -6.06
C CYS A 55 -4.18 -12.06 -4.75
N GLY A 56 -4.90 -11.03 -4.30
CA GLY A 56 -5.68 -11.05 -3.06
C GLY A 56 -4.87 -10.97 -1.77
N ALA A 57 -3.54 -10.88 -1.82
CA ALA A 57 -2.71 -10.75 -0.63
C ALA A 57 -2.96 -9.42 0.10
N THR A 58 -2.98 -9.45 1.43
CA THR A 58 -3.04 -8.24 2.26
C THR A 58 -1.70 -7.53 2.27
N ASN A 59 -1.72 -6.21 2.10
CA ASN A 59 -0.56 -5.34 2.09
C ASN A 59 -0.73 -4.30 3.18
N TRP A 60 0.23 -4.24 4.09
CA TRP A 60 0.35 -3.13 5.03
C TRP A 60 1.18 -2.04 4.38
N LEU A 61 0.63 -0.84 4.29
CA LEU A 61 1.26 0.26 3.59
C LEU A 61 0.89 1.60 4.23
N TRP A 62 1.76 2.58 4.07
CA TRP A 62 1.51 3.95 4.47
C TRP A 62 0.76 4.67 3.37
N VAL A 63 -0.46 5.15 3.65
CA VAL A 63 -1.23 5.95 2.70
C VAL A 63 -0.92 7.42 2.91
N SER A 64 -0.58 8.11 1.81
CA SER A 64 -0.44 9.56 1.80
C SER A 64 -0.87 10.13 0.47
N ASP A 65 -1.80 11.10 0.50
CA ASP A 65 -2.30 11.80 -0.69
C ASP A 65 -1.23 12.68 -1.35
N THR A 66 -0.13 12.95 -0.65
CA THR A 66 0.93 13.86 -1.11
C THR A 66 2.16 13.11 -1.65
N TYR A 67 2.46 11.91 -1.14
CA TYR A 67 3.77 11.27 -1.35
C TYR A 67 3.74 9.98 -2.18
N TYR A 68 2.68 9.17 -2.11
CA TYR A 68 2.60 7.89 -2.80
C TYR A 68 1.38 7.81 -3.70
N TYR A 69 1.59 7.69 -5.03
CA TYR A 69 0.48 7.52 -5.98
C TYR A 69 0.23 6.06 -6.35
N TRP A 70 1.17 5.17 -6.07
CA TRP A 70 1.07 3.76 -6.41
C TRP A 70 1.99 2.91 -5.53
N TYR A 71 1.66 1.63 -5.42
CA TYR A 71 2.33 0.66 -4.56
C TYR A 71 2.66 -0.59 -5.36
N THR A 72 3.70 -1.31 -4.91
CA THR A 72 4.03 -2.65 -5.43
C THR A 72 3.66 -3.69 -4.39
N CYS A 73 2.89 -4.71 -4.77
CA CYS A 73 2.55 -5.81 -3.86
C CYS A 73 3.78 -6.64 -3.51
N TRP A 74 4.03 -6.84 -2.22
CA TRP A 74 5.16 -7.63 -1.73
C TRP A 74 5.12 -9.10 -2.18
N ASN A 75 3.91 -9.65 -2.41
CA ASN A 75 3.73 -11.06 -2.76
C ASN A 75 3.84 -11.33 -4.27
N CYS A 76 3.14 -10.56 -5.11
CA CYS A 76 3.11 -10.80 -6.56
C CYS A 76 3.93 -9.81 -7.40
N GLY A 77 4.46 -8.74 -6.81
CA GLY A 77 5.26 -7.74 -7.52
C GLY A 77 4.47 -6.82 -8.46
N ASN A 78 3.15 -6.99 -8.59
CA ASN A 78 2.35 -6.15 -9.47
C ASN A 78 2.04 -4.78 -8.84
N PRO A 79 2.00 -3.71 -9.66
CA PRO A 79 1.64 -2.38 -9.23
C PRO A 79 0.11 -2.25 -9.01
N PHE A 80 -0.28 -1.48 -8.01
CA PHE A 80 -1.68 -1.17 -7.71
C PHE A 80 -1.80 0.20 -7.01
N ARG A 81 -2.99 0.79 -7.03
CA ARG A 81 -3.34 1.97 -6.22
C ARG A 81 -4.03 1.53 -4.93
N ALA A 82 -3.60 2.10 -3.81
CA ALA A 82 -4.23 1.94 -2.49
C ALA A 82 -5.68 2.44 -2.51
#